data_AF-S3YD60-F1
#
_entry.id   AF-S3YD60-F1
#
_cell.length_a   1.000
_cell.length_b   1.000
_cell.length_c   1.000
_cell.angle_alpha   90.00
_cell.angle_beta   90.00
_cell.angle_gamma   90.00
#
_symmetry.space_group_name_H-M   'P 1'
#
loop_
_entity.id
_entity.type
_entity.pdbx_description
1 polymer ?
#
loop_
_entity_poly.entity_id
_entity_poly.type
_entity_poly.pdbx_seq_one_letter_code
_entity_poly.pdbx_strand_id
1 'polypeptide(L)'
;MDMTIKDEIEQLILRCIASDGLKACPKDLAFLEKYGLKNLFFFSVEYGMEGADTQSLDGRAKSQIRWNLYVTDFPLLRRMYEREGKGALMECLYLEERYFRKFLSITGQEDKP
;
A
#
# COMPACT_ATOMS: atom_id res chain seq x y z
N MET A 1 3.66 14.45 -16.46
CA MET A 1 4.38 13.26 -15.99
C MET A 1 3.43 12.11 -16.24
N ASP A 2 3.75 11.22 -17.16
CA ASP A 2 2.85 10.10 -17.47
C ASP A 2 2.88 9.12 -16.32
N MET A 3 1.74 8.97 -15.65
CA MET A 3 1.59 8.05 -14.52
C MET A 3 1.75 6.62 -15.03
N THR A 4 2.60 5.84 -14.38
CA THR A 4 2.78 4.42 -14.71
C THR A 4 1.91 3.54 -13.80
N ILE A 5 1.68 2.28 -14.20
CA ILE A 5 0.98 1.34 -13.33
C ILE A 5 1.71 1.13 -11.99
N LYS A 6 3.05 1.21 -12.00
CA LYS A 6 3.87 1.15 -10.80
C LYS A 6 3.58 2.31 -9.85
N ASP A 7 3.41 3.53 -10.39
CA ASP A 7 3.06 4.69 -9.58
C ASP A 7 1.68 4.53 -8.93
N GLU A 8 0.70 3.98 -9.65
CA GLU A 8 -0.62 3.66 -9.09
C GLU A 8 -0.55 2.59 -7.99
N ILE A 9 0.25 1.53 -8.18
CA ILE A 9 0.49 0.51 -7.15
C ILE A 9 1.10 1.16 -5.92
N GLU A 10 2.12 1.98 -6.08
CA GLU A 10 2.76 2.68 -4.97
C GLU A 10 1.77 3.60 -4.24
N GLN A 11 0.94 4.36 -4.95
CA GLN A 11 -0.09 5.20 -4.33
C GLN A 11 -1.12 4.39 -3.53
N LEU A 12 -1.52 3.22 -4.05
CA LEU A 12 -2.44 2.35 -3.34
C LEU A 12 -1.83 1.84 -2.03
N ILE A 13 -0.57 1.42 -2.08
CA ILE A 13 0.19 0.96 -0.90
C ILE A 13 0.33 2.11 0.12
N LEU A 14 0.73 3.30 -0.32
CA LEU A 14 0.83 4.48 0.57
C LEU A 14 -0.51 4.81 1.24
N ARG A 15 -1.64 4.71 0.51
CA ARG A 15 -2.97 4.89 1.12
C ARG A 15 -3.31 3.80 2.13
N CYS A 16 -2.83 2.57 1.93
CA CYS A 16 -2.97 1.51 2.93
C CYS A 16 -2.14 1.85 4.17
N ILE A 17 -0.88 2.24 4.03
CA ILE A 17 -0.03 2.66 5.17
C ILE A 17 -0.64 3.87 5.91
N ALA A 18 -1.22 4.83 5.19
CA ALA A 18 -1.89 5.98 5.81
C ALA A 18 -3.08 5.56 6.70
N SER A 19 -3.80 4.51 6.30
CA SER A 19 -4.95 3.96 7.03
C SER A 19 -4.48 3.03 8.16
N ASP A 20 -3.72 2.02 7.80
CA ASP A 20 -3.41 0.84 8.59
C ASP A 20 -2.07 0.89 9.32
N GLY A 21 -1.19 1.84 9.00
CA GLY A 21 0.15 1.92 9.59
C GLY A 21 1.14 0.93 8.96
N LEU A 22 2.21 0.61 9.70
CA LEU A 22 3.34 -0.17 9.23
C LEU A 22 2.99 -1.63 8.90
N LYS A 23 1.89 -2.16 9.42
CA LYS A 23 1.37 -3.49 9.03
C LYS A 23 0.98 -3.59 7.56
N ALA A 24 0.81 -2.46 6.87
CA ALA A 24 0.49 -2.37 5.44
C ALA A 24 1.71 -1.98 4.59
N CYS A 25 2.92 -1.98 5.16
CA CYS A 25 4.14 -1.83 4.37
C CYS A 25 4.41 -3.11 3.55
N PRO A 26 4.84 -2.97 2.28
CA PRO A 26 5.26 -4.11 1.49
C PRO A 26 6.62 -4.61 1.98
N LYS A 27 6.91 -5.89 1.73
CA LYS A 27 8.23 -6.50 1.96
C LYS A 27 9.21 -6.19 0.81
N ASP A 28 9.11 -4.98 0.26
CA ASP A 28 9.94 -4.49 -0.84
C ASP A 28 10.93 -3.46 -0.28
N LEU A 29 12.21 -3.82 -0.25
CA LEU A 29 13.26 -2.97 0.30
C LEU A 29 13.40 -1.65 -0.47
N ALA A 30 13.24 -1.67 -1.79
CA ALA A 30 13.38 -0.47 -2.61
C ALA A 30 12.25 0.52 -2.30
N PHE A 31 11.03 0.03 -2.08
CA PHE A 31 9.91 0.85 -1.63
C PHE A 31 10.18 1.45 -0.24
N LEU A 32 10.62 0.62 0.72
CA LEU A 32 10.89 1.07 2.08
C LEU A 32 11.99 2.14 2.13
N GLU A 33 13.03 2.02 1.30
CA GLU A 33 14.10 3.00 1.19
C GLU A 33 13.62 4.29 0.51
N LYS A 34 12.86 4.18 -0.59
CA LYS A 34 12.29 5.33 -1.32
C LYS A 34 11.47 6.24 -0.41
N TYR A 35 10.70 5.67 0.52
CA TYR A 35 9.79 6.40 1.41
C TYR A 35 10.35 6.61 2.83
N GLY A 36 11.61 6.24 3.09
CA GLY A 36 12.24 6.40 4.41
C GLY A 36 11.66 5.51 5.52
N LEU A 37 10.90 4.49 5.16
CA LEU A 37 10.16 3.61 6.07
C LEU A 37 10.99 2.43 6.60
N LYS A 38 12.15 2.15 6.02
CA LYS A 38 12.99 0.98 6.33
C LYS A 38 13.19 0.74 7.83
N ASN A 39 13.71 1.73 8.55
CA ASN A 39 14.00 1.59 9.97
C ASN A 39 12.71 1.44 10.80
N LEU A 40 11.67 2.21 10.48
CA LEU A 40 10.38 2.12 11.16
C LEU A 40 9.75 0.73 11.00
N PHE A 41 9.83 0.16 9.80
CA PHE A 41 9.32 -1.17 9.52
C PHE A 41 10.06 -2.24 10.34
N PHE A 42 11.40 -2.23 10.35
CA PHE A 42 12.17 -3.20 11.13
C PHE A 42 11.92 -3.07 12.63
N PHE A 43 11.88 -1.84 13.17
CA PHE A 43 11.54 -1.64 14.59
C PHE A 43 10.11 -2.10 14.90
N SER A 44 9.16 -1.91 13.99
CA SER A 44 7.79 -2.41 14.20
C SER A 44 7.72 -3.93 14.23
N VAL A 45 8.56 -4.63 13.46
CA VAL A 45 8.64 -6.10 13.52
C VAL A 45 9.24 -6.55 14.84
N GLU A 46 10.36 -5.94 15.25
CA GLU A 46 11.04 -6.25 16.51
C GLU A 46 10.13 -6.01 17.73
N TYR A 47 9.54 -4.83 17.84
CA TYR A 47 8.62 -4.49 18.93
C TYR A 47 7.37 -5.35 18.92
N GLY A 48 6.85 -5.68 17.74
CA GLY A 48 5.71 -6.58 17.61
C GLY A 48 6.02 -7.99 18.12
N MET A 49 7.23 -8.50 17.90
CA MET A 49 7.68 -9.79 18.44
C MET A 49 7.82 -9.76 19.98
N GLU A 50 8.16 -8.61 20.55
CA GLU A 50 8.24 -8.39 22.00
C GLU A 50 6.87 -8.07 22.65
N GLY A 51 5.80 -7.97 21.85
CA GLY A 51 4.46 -7.60 22.33
C GLY A 51 4.32 -6.13 22.71
N ALA A 52 5.24 -5.28 22.28
CA ALA A 52 5.23 -3.85 22.55
C ALA A 52 4.30 -3.08 21.60
N ASP A 53 3.78 -1.94 22.08
CA ASP A 53 2.90 -1.08 21.28
C ASP A 53 3.67 -0.36 20.17
N THR A 54 3.18 -0.48 18.94
CA THR A 54 3.77 0.11 17.73
C THR A 54 3.04 1.36 17.24
N GLN A 55 2.01 1.85 17.95
CA GLN A 55 1.24 3.03 17.54
C GLN A 55 2.10 4.28 17.27
N SER A 56 3.16 4.47 18.07
CA SER A 56 4.08 5.60 17.89
C SER A 56 4.86 5.50 16.57
N LEU A 57 5.21 4.29 16.14
CA LEU A 57 5.88 4.02 14.87
C LEU A 57 4.92 4.22 13.69
N ASP A 58 3.66 3.79 13.85
CA ASP A 58 2.60 4.03 12.86
C ASP A 58 2.37 5.52 12.63
N GLY A 59 2.31 6.32 13.70
CA GLY A 59 2.17 7.78 13.60
C GLY A 59 3.33 8.44 12.86
N ARG A 60 4.57 7.96 13.08
CA ARG A 60 5.76 8.41 12.36
C ARG A 60 5.70 8.03 10.89
N ALA A 61 5.35 6.79 10.58
CA ALA A 61 5.22 6.30 9.21
C ALA A 61 4.20 7.12 8.41
N LYS A 62 3.01 7.33 9.00
CA LYS A 62 1.94 8.16 8.41
C LYS A 62 2.41 9.59 8.13
N SER A 63 3.21 10.16 9.04
CA SER A 63 3.77 11.51 8.88
C SER A 63 4.81 11.58 7.77
N GLN A 64 5.66 10.56 7.62
CA GLN A 64 6.69 10.50 6.57
C GLN A 64 6.08 10.44 5.17
N ILE A 65 5.06 9.61 4.97
CA ILE A 65 4.46 9.42 3.64
C ILE A 65 3.42 10.47 3.26
N ARG A 66 3.00 11.33 4.21
CA ARG A 66 1.87 12.25 4.04
C ARG A 66 1.99 13.11 2.77
N TRP A 67 3.19 13.57 2.46
CA TRP A 67 3.46 14.46 1.33
C TRP A 67 3.65 13.71 0.00
N ASN A 68 3.72 12.38 0.04
CA ASN A 68 3.83 11.52 -1.15
C ASN A 68 2.48 11.04 -1.67
N LEU A 69 1.39 11.30 -0.93
CA LEU A 69 0.04 10.95 -1.33
C LEU A 69 -0.52 11.99 -2.29
N TYR A 70 -1.05 11.53 -3.42
CA TYR A 70 -1.80 12.37 -4.35
C TYR A 70 -3.14 11.75 -4.75
N VAL A 71 -4.00 12.58 -5.33
CA VAL A 71 -5.32 12.16 -5.80
C VAL A 71 -5.15 11.38 -7.09
N THR A 72 -5.65 10.15 -7.09
CA THR A 72 -5.73 9.26 -8.24
C THR A 72 -6.96 8.37 -8.09
N ASP A 73 -7.62 8.09 -9.22
CA ASP A 73 -8.77 7.19 -9.32
C ASP A 73 -8.37 5.78 -9.77
N PHE A 74 -7.06 5.53 -9.89
CA PHE A 74 -6.44 4.28 -10.33
C PHE A 74 -6.89 3.78 -11.72
N PRO A 75 -6.93 4.63 -12.77
CA PRO A 75 -7.39 4.23 -14.10
C PRO A 75 -6.58 3.09 -14.74
N LEU A 76 -5.28 2.98 -14.47
CA LEU A 76 -4.46 1.90 -15.05
C LEU A 76 -4.73 0.57 -14.37
N LEU A 77 -4.83 0.55 -13.03
CA LEU A 77 -5.21 -0.65 -12.28
C LEU A 77 -6.63 -1.10 -12.59
N ARG A 78 -7.58 -0.18 -12.80
CA ARG A 78 -8.94 -0.52 -13.28
C ARG A 78 -8.90 -1.20 -14.64
N ARG A 79 -8.16 -0.65 -15.61
CA ARG A 79 -8.02 -1.25 -16.94
C ARG A 79 -7.37 -2.64 -16.87
N MET A 80 -6.35 -2.80 -16.03
CA MET A 80 -5.71 -4.10 -15.81
C MET A 80 -6.70 -5.11 -15.23
N TYR A 81 -7.46 -4.72 -14.19
CA TYR A 81 -8.49 -5.56 -13.60
C TYR A 81 -9.57 -5.97 -14.60
N GLU A 82 -10.05 -5.04 -15.42
CA GLU A 82 -11.07 -5.31 -16.44
C GLU A 82 -10.55 -6.24 -17.56
N ARG A 83 -9.28 -6.11 -17.92
CA ARG A 83 -8.68 -6.86 -19.04
C ARG A 83 -8.15 -8.24 -18.63
N GLU A 84 -7.47 -8.31 -17.49
CA GLU A 84 -6.70 -9.49 -17.05
C GLU A 84 -7.29 -10.15 -15.81
N GLY A 85 -8.26 -9.50 -15.15
CA GLY A 85 -8.98 -10.03 -14.01
C GLY A 85 -8.26 -9.87 -12.67
N LYS A 86 -8.89 -10.43 -11.63
CA LYS A 86 -8.44 -10.39 -10.23
C LYS A 86 -7.04 -10.98 -10.03
N GLY A 87 -6.73 -12.08 -10.72
CA GLY A 87 -5.46 -12.80 -10.56
C GLY A 87 -4.25 -11.92 -10.91
N ALA A 88 -4.27 -11.32 -12.10
CA ALA A 88 -3.19 -10.44 -12.57
C ALA A 88 -3.04 -9.19 -11.69
N LEU A 89 -4.17 -8.60 -11.25
CA LEU A 89 -4.11 -7.48 -10.32
C LEU A 89 -3.49 -7.89 -8.98
N MET A 90 -3.88 -9.04 -8.42
CA MET A 90 -3.33 -9.55 -7.16
C MET A 90 -1.82 -9.78 -7.25
N GLU A 91 -1.32 -10.32 -8.36
CA GLU A 91 0.13 -10.49 -8.58
C GLU A 91 0.87 -9.14 -8.53
N CYS A 92 0.30 -8.10 -9.16
CA CYS A 92 0.85 -6.74 -9.10
C CYS A 92 0.80 -6.13 -7.69
N LEU A 93 -0.13 -6.58 -6.86
CA LEU A 93 -0.33 -6.13 -5.48
C LEU A 93 0.37 -7.04 -4.47
N TYR A 94 1.45 -7.72 -4.86
CA TYR A 94 2.24 -8.59 -3.97
C TYR A 94 1.41 -9.71 -3.31
N LEU A 95 0.30 -10.12 -3.93
CA LEU A 95 -0.68 -11.05 -3.38
C LEU A 95 -1.27 -10.62 -2.02
N GLU A 96 -1.17 -9.33 -1.68
CA GLU A 96 -1.68 -8.78 -0.43
C GLU A 96 -3.15 -8.36 -0.58
N GLU A 97 -4.06 -9.15 0.00
CA GLU A 97 -5.51 -8.88 -0.07
C GLU A 97 -5.88 -7.48 0.45
N ARG A 98 -5.11 -6.92 1.38
CA ARG A 98 -5.38 -5.59 1.95
C ARG A 98 -5.34 -4.51 0.87
N TYR A 99 -4.37 -4.58 -0.04
CA TYR A 99 -4.24 -3.63 -1.14
C TYR A 99 -5.41 -3.79 -2.11
N PHE A 100 -5.77 -5.04 -2.44
CA PHE A 100 -6.90 -5.33 -3.31
C PHE A 100 -8.23 -4.82 -2.73
N ARG A 101 -8.53 -5.11 -1.47
CA ARG A 101 -9.73 -4.59 -0.80
C ARG A 101 -9.75 -3.07 -0.74
N LYS A 102 -8.60 -2.44 -0.50
CA LYS A 102 -8.48 -0.97 -0.52
C LYS A 102 -8.75 -0.42 -1.93
N PHE A 103 -8.25 -1.08 -2.97
CA PHE A 103 -8.50 -0.72 -4.35
C PHE A 103 -10.01 -0.76 -4.66
N LEU A 104 -10.68 -1.88 -4.38
CA LEU A 104 -12.13 -2.02 -4.58
C LEU A 104 -12.93 -0.95 -3.82
N SER A 105 -12.57 -0.70 -2.56
CA SER A 105 -13.20 0.33 -1.73
C SER A 105 -13.04 1.75 -2.30
N ILE A 106 -11.94 2.05 -2.98
CA ILE A 106 -11.71 3.36 -3.59
C ILE A 106 -12.36 3.45 -4.97
N THR A 107 -12.30 2.39 -5.76
CA THR A 107 -12.77 2.41 -7.16
C THR A 107 -14.26 2.15 -7.29
N GLY A 108 -14.92 1.68 -6.23
CA GLY A 108 -16.33 1.27 -6.25
C GLY A 108 -16.55 -0.02 -7.03
N GLN A 109 -15.49 -0.75 -7.38
CA GLN A 109 -15.59 -2.08 -7.97
C GLN A 109 -15.86 -3.06 -6.83
N GLU A 110 -17.12 -3.28 -6.47
CA GLU A 110 -17.46 -4.37 -5.53
C GLU A 110 -17.18 -5.71 -6.22
N ASP A 111 -16.64 -6.68 -5.46
CA ASP A 111 -16.56 -8.08 -5.86
C ASP A 111 -18.02 -8.53 -6.03
N LYS A 112 -18.52 -8.52 -7.28
CA LYS A 112 -19.87 -9.00 -7.54
C LYS A 112 -19.87 -10.50 -7.20
N PRO A 113 -20.75 -10.94 -6.28
CA PRO A 113 -20.81 -12.34 -5.83
C PRO A 113 -21.14 -13.30 -6.98
#